data_AF-A0A6H0T5L8-F1
#
_entry.id   AF-A0A6H0T5L8-F1
#
_cell.length_a   1.000
_cell.length_b   1.000
_cell.length_c   1.000
_cell.angle_alpha   90.00
_cell.angle_beta   90.00
_cell.angle_gamma   90.00
#
_symmetry.space_group_name_H-M   'P 1'
#
loop_
_entity.id
_entity.type
_entity.pdbx_description
1 polymer ?
#
loop_
_entity_poly.entity_id
_entity_poly.type
_entity_poly.pdbx_seq_one_letter_code
_entity_poly.pdbx_strand_id
1 'polypeptide(L)'
;MNKFTKISAAALVALFLTACDKPADKAATTTAPAAQETKTEVAAPKAETPAANPADAAQAEFQQVLGLDAEFTPALNAVQQKIVEAQQAGNKEALEAGVKEYFSTMEQVIAKYEAVDVKDAQVKSFKDSVVEVLKTTLDFTKEAQQADTPEKQQAVAEKQQTLLTKAAELQKVQNELQARFAPKQEAPAAK
;
A
#
# COMPACT_ATOMS: atom_id res chain seq x y z
N MET A 1 -19.18 -14.21 -6.57
CA MET A 1 -18.99 -12.76 -6.42
C MET A 1 -17.75 -12.54 -5.57
N ASN A 2 -16.65 -12.05 -6.15
CA ASN A 2 -15.46 -11.56 -5.42
C ASN A 2 -14.91 -10.39 -6.24
N LYS A 3 -15.41 -9.18 -5.99
CA LYS A 3 -15.03 -7.96 -6.72
C LYS A 3 -14.03 -7.07 -5.95
N PHE A 4 -13.56 -7.51 -4.78
CA PHE A 4 -12.67 -6.73 -3.91
C PHE A 4 -11.17 -7.04 -4.05
N THR A 5 -10.75 -7.88 -5.01
CA THR A 5 -9.35 -8.31 -5.18
C THR A 5 -8.44 -7.29 -5.89
N LYS A 6 -8.89 -6.07 -6.21
CA LYS A 6 -8.19 -5.29 -7.25
C LYS A 6 -7.22 -4.21 -6.79
N ILE A 7 -7.24 -3.78 -5.53
CA ILE A 7 -6.20 -2.88 -5.00
C ILE A 7 -6.01 -3.24 -3.53
N SER A 8 -5.10 -4.18 -3.26
CA SER A 8 -4.66 -4.53 -1.90
C SER A 8 -3.26 -3.99 -1.71
N ALA A 9 -2.77 -3.88 -0.46
CA ALA A 9 -1.43 -3.41 -0.05
C ALA A 9 -0.23 -3.83 -0.93
N ALA A 10 -0.38 -4.89 -1.73
CA ALA A 10 0.48 -5.21 -2.87
C ALA A 10 0.63 -4.06 -3.89
N ALA A 11 -0.32 -3.12 -4.01
CA ALA A 11 -0.23 -1.96 -4.90
C ALA A 11 0.77 -0.92 -4.39
N LEU A 12 0.74 -0.59 -3.09
CA LEU A 12 1.79 0.24 -2.46
C LEU A 12 3.16 -0.44 -2.48
N VAL A 13 3.23 -1.74 -2.20
CA VAL A 13 4.50 -2.51 -2.30
C VAL A 13 4.97 -2.59 -3.75
N ALA A 14 4.08 -2.77 -4.73
CA ALA A 14 4.42 -2.75 -6.15
C ALA A 14 4.81 -1.36 -6.63
N LEU A 15 4.24 -0.28 -6.09
CA LEU A 15 4.70 1.09 -6.35
C LEU A 15 6.14 1.27 -5.85
N PHE A 16 6.48 0.66 -4.72
CA PHE A 16 7.85 0.63 -4.20
C PHE A 16 8.82 -0.21 -5.02
N LEU A 17 8.39 -1.39 -5.48
CA LEU A 17 9.20 -2.27 -6.31
C LEU A 17 9.38 -1.72 -7.73
N THR A 18 8.35 -1.11 -8.32
CA THR A 18 8.43 -0.46 -9.64
C THR A 18 9.28 0.81 -9.61
N ALA A 19 9.39 1.48 -8.45
CA ALA A 19 10.33 2.59 -8.26
C ALA A 19 11.79 2.14 -8.06
N CYS A 20 12.04 0.86 -7.76
CA CYS A 20 13.39 0.28 -7.72
C CYS A 20 13.84 -0.27 -9.08
N ASP A 21 12.95 -0.37 -10.06
CA ASP A 21 13.27 -0.79 -11.43
C ASP A 21 13.63 0.45 -12.27
N LYS A 22 14.92 0.63 -12.52
CA LYS A 22 15.48 1.65 -13.42
C LYS A 22 14.88 1.48 -14.84
N PRO A 23 14.65 2.52 -15.66
CA PRO A 23 13.67 2.47 -16.73
C PRO A 23 14.12 1.54 -17.85
N ALA A 24 13.56 0.33 -17.90
CA ALA A 24 13.60 -0.52 -19.07
C ALA A 24 12.28 -0.37 -19.84
N ASP A 25 12.33 0.53 -20.82
CA ASP A 25 11.62 0.53 -22.10
C ASP A 25 10.31 -0.29 -22.23
N LYS A 26 9.23 0.48 -22.47
CA LYS A 26 8.04 0.16 -23.28
C LYS A 26 7.15 -1.01 -22.86
N ALA A 27 5.96 -0.62 -22.38
CA ALA A 27 4.74 -0.87 -23.15
C ALA A 27 3.66 0.16 -22.79
N ALA A 28 3.57 1.21 -23.61
CA ALA A 28 2.31 1.90 -23.76
C ALA A 28 1.39 1.00 -24.59
N THR A 29 0.25 0.61 -24.03
CA THR A 29 -0.95 0.39 -24.82
C THR A 29 -2.15 0.86 -24.02
N THR A 30 -2.50 2.09 -24.34
CA THR A 30 -3.81 2.72 -24.25
C THR A 30 -4.99 1.75 -24.40
N THR A 31 -5.96 1.85 -23.49
CA THR A 31 -7.39 1.98 -23.84
C THR A 31 -8.21 2.34 -22.59
N ALA A 32 -8.62 3.60 -22.52
CA ALA A 32 -9.93 3.99 -21.99
C ALA A 32 -10.79 4.39 -23.21
N PRO A 33 -12.13 4.54 -23.13
CA PRO A 33 -13.03 4.39 -21.98
C PRO A 33 -14.26 3.50 -22.28
N ALA A 34 -15.02 3.12 -21.25
CA ALA A 34 -16.43 2.78 -21.42
C ALA A 34 -17.21 3.22 -20.19
N ALA A 35 -17.98 4.30 -20.37
CA ALA A 35 -19.06 4.68 -19.49
C ALA A 35 -20.12 3.57 -19.44
N GLN A 36 -20.59 3.23 -18.25
CA GLN A 36 -21.95 2.73 -18.04
C GLN A 36 -22.50 3.36 -16.77
N GLU A 37 -23.44 4.28 -16.97
CA GLU A 37 -24.43 4.65 -15.98
C GLU A 37 -25.25 3.40 -15.63
N THR A 38 -25.29 3.06 -14.35
CA THR A 38 -26.47 2.40 -13.77
C THR A 38 -26.75 3.02 -12.42
N LYS A 39 -27.80 3.84 -12.42
CA LYS A 39 -28.50 4.39 -11.28
C LYS A 39 -29.17 3.24 -10.50
N THR A 40 -28.76 3.01 -9.25
CA THR A 40 -29.61 2.36 -8.23
C THR A 40 -29.27 2.91 -6.84
N GLU A 41 -30.24 3.67 -6.34
CA GLU A 41 -30.74 3.73 -4.97
C GLU A 41 -29.77 3.93 -3.79
N VAL A 42 -29.94 5.11 -3.19
CA VAL A 42 -29.51 5.47 -1.84
C VAL A 42 -30.05 4.44 -0.85
N ALA A 43 -29.14 3.73 -0.19
CA ALA A 43 -29.39 3.21 1.16
C ALA A 43 -28.35 3.84 2.08
N ALA A 44 -28.84 4.69 2.99
CA ALA A 44 -28.09 5.29 4.08
C ALA A 44 -27.30 4.23 4.87
N PRO A 45 -26.13 4.57 5.45
CA PRO A 45 -25.38 3.64 6.29
C PRO A 45 -26.20 3.37 7.56
N LYS A 46 -26.82 2.20 7.65
CA LYS A 46 -27.56 1.78 8.83
C LYS A 46 -26.64 0.95 9.72
N ALA A 47 -26.28 1.60 10.83
CA ALA A 47 -26.00 1.04 12.15
C ALA A 47 -24.92 -0.05 12.28
N GLU A 48 -23.89 0.32 13.05
CA GLU A 48 -23.03 -0.55 13.85
C GLU A 48 -23.79 -1.80 14.33
N THR A 49 -23.50 -2.93 13.72
CA THR A 49 -23.83 -4.23 14.31
C THR A 49 -22.58 -4.64 15.08
N PRO A 50 -22.65 -4.92 16.40
CA PRO A 50 -21.51 -5.48 17.10
C PRO A 50 -21.17 -6.80 16.43
N ALA A 51 -19.93 -6.97 15.96
CA ALA A 51 -19.43 -8.24 15.46
C ALA A 51 -19.62 -9.29 16.57
N ALA A 52 -20.61 -10.16 16.43
CA ALA A 52 -20.97 -11.14 17.45
C ALA A 52 -19.97 -12.30 17.56
N ASN A 53 -18.98 -12.36 16.65
CA ASN A 53 -17.96 -13.38 16.61
C ASN A 53 -16.56 -12.75 16.40
N PRO A 54 -15.54 -13.11 17.21
CA PRO A 54 -14.18 -12.60 17.07
C PRO A 54 -13.56 -12.77 15.68
N ALA A 55 -13.99 -13.78 14.91
CA ALA A 55 -13.51 -14.00 13.55
C ALA A 55 -13.98 -12.93 12.56
N ASP A 56 -15.25 -12.50 12.65
CA ASP A 56 -15.82 -11.44 11.81
C ASP A 56 -15.20 -10.08 12.17
N ALA A 57 -14.93 -9.85 13.46
CA ALA A 57 -14.23 -8.65 13.92
C ALA A 57 -12.79 -8.58 13.35
N ALA A 58 -12.03 -9.66 13.44
CA ALA A 58 -10.67 -9.74 12.89
C ALA A 58 -10.66 -9.57 11.36
N GLN A 59 -11.66 -10.10 10.65
CA GLN A 59 -11.79 -9.90 9.22
C GLN A 59 -12.07 -8.43 8.88
N ALA A 60 -12.93 -7.75 9.64
CA ALA A 60 -13.20 -6.33 9.46
C ALA A 60 -11.96 -5.47 9.72
N GLU A 61 -11.21 -5.75 10.80
CA GLU A 61 -9.93 -5.10 11.10
C GLU A 61 -8.93 -5.26 9.93
N PHE A 62 -8.84 -6.47 9.37
CA PHE A 62 -7.95 -6.72 8.23
C PHE A 62 -8.38 -5.93 6.98
N GLN A 63 -9.69 -5.88 6.68
CA GLN A 63 -10.21 -5.08 5.57
C GLN A 63 -9.99 -3.57 5.79
N GLN A 64 -10.09 -3.09 7.02
CA GLN A 64 -9.78 -1.70 7.36
C GLN A 64 -8.32 -1.36 7.07
N VAL A 65 -7.37 -2.21 7.50
CA VAL A 65 -5.93 -2.02 7.22
C VAL A 65 -5.65 -2.05 5.72
N LEU A 66 -6.29 -2.95 4.97
CA LEU A 66 -6.15 -2.99 3.51
C LEU A 66 -6.77 -1.78 2.81
N GLY A 67 -7.90 -1.27 3.33
CA GLY A 67 -8.63 -0.15 2.74
C GLY A 67 -7.88 1.18 2.79
N LEU A 68 -6.93 1.34 3.71
CA LEU A 68 -6.09 2.54 3.79
C LEU A 68 -5.25 2.77 2.53
N ASP A 69 -4.86 1.71 1.81
CA ASP A 69 -4.10 1.80 0.56
C ASP A 69 -4.83 2.66 -0.49
N ALA A 70 -6.15 2.47 -0.60
CA ALA A 70 -7.00 3.24 -1.52
C ALA A 70 -7.16 4.71 -1.12
N GLU A 71 -7.04 5.04 0.17
CA GLU A 71 -7.10 6.42 0.68
C GLU A 71 -5.88 7.22 0.19
N PHE A 72 -4.70 6.61 0.17
CA PHE A 72 -3.44 7.33 -0.11
C PHE A 72 -2.89 7.16 -1.53
N THR A 73 -3.29 6.12 -2.25
CA THR A 73 -2.84 5.87 -3.63
C THR A 73 -3.01 7.10 -4.55
N PRO A 74 -4.16 7.83 -4.55
CA PRO A 74 -4.29 9.02 -5.39
C PRO A 74 -3.32 10.14 -5.02
N ALA A 75 -3.10 10.39 -3.73
CA ALA A 75 -2.19 11.43 -3.25
C ALA A 75 -0.73 11.10 -3.60
N LEU A 76 -0.30 9.86 -3.34
CA LEU A 76 1.04 9.40 -3.67
C LEU A 76 1.31 9.45 -5.19
N ASN A 77 0.34 9.02 -6.00
CA ASN A 77 0.44 9.12 -7.46
C ASN A 77 0.52 10.57 -7.93
N ALA A 78 -0.29 11.47 -7.37
CA ALA A 78 -0.27 12.89 -7.73
C ALA A 78 1.09 13.53 -7.42
N VAL A 79 1.65 13.24 -6.24
CA VAL A 79 2.98 13.73 -5.87
C VAL A 79 4.07 13.13 -6.76
N GLN A 80 4.00 11.84 -7.06
CA GLN A 80 4.96 11.20 -7.96
C GLN A 80 4.93 11.81 -9.37
N GLN A 81 3.73 12.09 -9.91
CA GLN A 81 3.59 12.80 -11.19
C GLN A 81 4.23 14.19 -11.13
N LYS A 82 3.96 14.99 -10.10
CA LYS A 82 4.59 16.31 -9.90
C LYS A 82 6.12 16.22 -9.91
N ILE A 83 6.69 15.22 -9.23
CA ILE A 83 8.15 15.00 -9.20
C ILE A 83 8.67 14.70 -10.60
N VAL A 84 8.01 13.81 -11.34
CA VAL A 84 8.41 13.44 -12.70
C VAL A 84 8.33 14.63 -13.65
N GLU A 85 7.23 15.39 -13.62
CA GLU A 85 7.06 16.61 -14.42
C GLU A 85 8.13 17.66 -14.10
N ALA A 86 8.44 17.88 -12.82
CA ALA A 86 9.48 18.80 -12.39
C ALA A 86 10.87 18.36 -12.87
N GLN A 87 11.18 17.06 -12.84
CA GLN A 87 12.43 16.53 -13.40
C GLN A 87 12.52 16.75 -14.91
N GLN A 88 11.45 16.43 -15.65
CA GLN A 88 11.40 16.62 -17.11
C GLN A 88 11.54 18.08 -17.51
N ALA A 89 10.96 18.99 -16.72
CA ALA A 89 11.08 20.43 -16.92
C ALA A 89 12.40 21.03 -16.42
N GLY A 90 13.27 20.24 -15.76
CA GLY A 90 14.49 20.75 -15.11
C GLY A 90 14.22 21.78 -14.00
N ASN A 91 13.01 21.81 -13.45
CA ASN A 91 12.58 22.79 -12.46
C ASN A 91 12.96 22.32 -11.05
N LYS A 92 14.11 22.80 -10.56
CA LYS A 92 14.64 22.43 -9.23
C LYS A 92 13.72 22.81 -8.08
N GLU A 93 13.07 23.97 -8.13
CA GLU A 93 12.19 24.43 -7.04
C GLU A 93 10.94 23.54 -6.94
N ALA A 94 10.33 23.22 -8.08
CA ALA A 94 9.20 22.29 -8.15
C ALA A 94 9.60 20.86 -7.74
N LEU A 95 10.83 20.44 -8.08
CA LEU A 95 11.36 19.14 -7.69
C LEU A 95 11.53 19.03 -6.17
N GLU A 96 12.16 20.02 -5.55
CA GLU A 96 12.32 20.07 -4.09
C GLU A 96 10.97 20.13 -3.37
N ALA A 97 10.02 20.91 -3.89
CA ALA A 97 8.66 20.98 -3.35
C ALA A 97 7.94 19.62 -3.45
N GLY A 98 8.00 18.96 -4.61
CA GLY A 98 7.41 17.64 -4.83
C GLY A 98 8.01 16.57 -3.92
N VAL A 99 9.33 16.57 -3.73
CA VAL A 99 10.03 15.65 -2.82
C VAL A 99 9.63 15.89 -1.36
N LYS A 100 9.49 17.15 -0.92
CA LYS A 100 8.97 17.47 0.43
C LYS A 100 7.52 17.01 0.60
N GLU A 101 6.68 17.24 -0.40
CA GLU A 101 5.28 16.79 -0.41
C GLU A 101 5.20 15.26 -0.33
N TYR A 102 6.12 14.55 -1.00
CA TYR A 102 6.19 13.09 -0.95
C TYR A 102 6.48 12.58 0.46
N PHE A 103 7.52 13.11 1.10
CA PHE A 103 7.85 12.72 2.47
C PHE A 103 6.72 13.05 3.45
N SER A 104 6.14 14.24 3.34
CA SER A 104 5.00 14.61 4.20
C SER A 104 3.78 13.71 3.98
N THR A 105 3.50 13.32 2.74
CA THR A 105 2.40 12.40 2.42
C THR A 105 2.68 11.02 3.02
N MET A 106 3.90 10.49 2.87
CA MET A 106 4.28 9.21 3.49
C MET A 106 4.20 9.23 5.01
N GLU A 107 4.65 10.31 5.67
CA GLU A 107 4.55 10.46 7.12
C GLU A 107 3.08 10.45 7.58
N GLN A 108 2.18 11.09 6.83
CA GLN A 108 0.74 11.01 7.09
C GLN A 108 0.18 9.60 6.91
N VAL A 109 0.60 8.87 5.86
CA VAL A 109 0.20 7.48 5.64
C VAL A 109 0.64 6.61 6.83
N ILE A 110 1.89 6.74 7.26
CA ILE A 110 2.45 5.99 8.40
C ILE A 110 1.62 6.27 9.66
N ALA A 111 1.38 7.54 9.99
CA ALA A 111 0.60 7.91 11.17
C ALA A 111 -0.83 7.34 11.13
N LYS A 112 -1.43 7.27 9.93
CA LYS A 112 -2.77 6.70 9.73
C LYS A 112 -2.81 5.20 9.95
N TYR A 113 -1.80 4.45 9.46
CA TYR A 113 -1.67 3.03 9.79
C TYR A 113 -1.43 2.81 11.28
N GLU A 114 -0.57 3.61 11.92
CA GLU A 114 -0.30 3.49 13.36
C GLU A 114 -1.55 3.73 14.21
N ALA A 115 -2.40 4.67 13.80
CA ALA A 115 -3.65 5.01 14.49
C ALA A 115 -4.75 3.95 14.37
N VAL A 116 -4.63 2.94 13.50
CA VAL A 116 -5.60 1.85 13.44
C VAL A 116 -5.46 0.95 14.68
N ASP A 117 -6.52 0.94 15.50
CA ASP A 117 -6.68 -0.01 16.59
C ASP A 117 -7.00 -1.39 16.03
N VAL A 118 -6.15 -2.37 16.34
CA VAL A 118 -6.30 -3.75 15.87
C VAL A 118 -6.13 -4.69 17.05
N LYS A 119 -7.14 -5.50 17.32
CA LYS A 119 -7.17 -6.42 18.46
C LYS A 119 -6.67 -7.80 18.08
N ASP A 120 -6.91 -8.26 16.85
CA ASP A 120 -6.39 -9.54 16.40
C ASP A 120 -4.86 -9.52 16.23
N ALA A 121 -4.18 -10.47 16.85
CA ALA A 121 -2.71 -10.51 16.87
C ALA A 121 -2.08 -10.66 15.47
N GLN A 122 -2.69 -11.44 14.57
CA GLN A 122 -2.14 -11.62 13.22
C GLN A 122 -2.41 -10.39 12.35
N VAL A 123 -3.60 -9.78 12.46
CA VAL A 123 -3.91 -8.53 11.76
C VAL A 123 -3.04 -7.39 12.28
N LYS A 124 -2.76 -7.35 13.59
CA LYS A 124 -1.84 -6.38 14.19
C LYS A 124 -0.42 -6.58 13.67
N SER A 125 0.07 -7.82 13.61
CA SER A 125 1.38 -8.12 13.03
C SER A 125 1.47 -7.67 11.57
N PHE A 126 0.43 -7.88 10.78
CA PHE A 126 0.37 -7.41 9.39
C PHE A 126 0.45 -5.88 9.31
N LYS A 127 -0.37 -5.17 10.10
CA LYS A 127 -0.35 -3.71 10.19
C LYS A 127 1.04 -3.20 10.59
N ASP A 128 1.64 -3.79 11.62
CA ASP A 128 2.95 -3.38 12.13
C ASP A 128 4.03 -3.60 11.05
N SER A 129 3.97 -4.70 10.27
CA SER A 129 4.85 -4.92 9.12
C SER A 129 4.63 -3.91 7.99
N VAL A 130 3.40 -3.50 7.71
CA VAL A 130 3.12 -2.41 6.74
C VAL A 130 3.79 -1.12 7.20
N VAL A 131 3.61 -0.74 8.47
CA VAL A 131 4.24 0.46 9.05
C VAL A 131 5.76 0.39 8.95
N GLU A 132 6.35 -0.77 9.27
CA GLU A 132 7.80 -0.94 9.23
C GLU A 132 8.35 -0.83 7.79
N VAL A 133 7.66 -1.43 6.81
CA VAL A 133 8.02 -1.27 5.38
C VAL A 133 7.94 0.20 4.98
N LEU A 134 6.85 0.90 5.28
CA LEU A 134 6.68 2.31 4.94
C LEU A 134 7.75 3.21 5.57
N LYS A 135 8.07 3.00 6.85
CA LYS A 135 9.14 3.72 7.55
C LYS A 135 10.50 3.43 6.95
N THR A 136 10.81 2.15 6.72
CA THR A 136 12.07 1.73 6.11
C THR A 136 12.23 2.38 4.74
N THR A 137 11.15 2.50 3.95
CA THR A 137 11.30 3.15 2.66
C THR A 137 11.39 4.66 2.73
N LEU A 138 10.71 5.31 3.69
CA LEU A 138 10.91 6.73 3.95
C LEU A 138 12.38 7.03 4.23
N ASP A 139 13.01 6.23 5.09
CA ASP A 139 14.43 6.36 5.45
C ASP A 139 15.33 6.05 4.26
N PHE A 140 15.07 4.97 3.53
CA PHE A 140 15.79 4.62 2.30
C PHE A 140 15.77 5.76 1.29
N THR A 141 14.61 6.38 1.03
CA THR A 141 14.49 7.48 0.07
C THR A 141 15.19 8.75 0.57
N LYS A 142 15.20 9.02 1.87
CA LYS A 142 15.99 10.12 2.47
C LYS A 142 17.49 9.88 2.29
N GLU A 143 17.97 8.67 2.58
CA GLU A 143 19.38 8.30 2.50
C GLU A 143 19.89 8.24 1.04
N ALA A 144 19.09 7.71 0.12
CA ALA A 144 19.44 7.64 -1.30
C ALA A 144 19.70 9.02 -1.92
N GLN A 145 18.98 10.06 -1.47
CA GLN A 145 19.23 11.44 -1.92
C GLN A 145 20.54 12.03 -1.42
N GLN A 146 21.11 11.46 -0.36
CA GLN A 146 22.34 11.91 0.27
C GLN A 146 23.50 10.93 0.05
N ALA A 147 23.36 9.96 -0.88
CA ALA A 147 24.33 8.92 -1.13
C ALA A 147 25.52 9.41 -2.01
N ASP A 148 26.20 10.44 -1.54
CA ASP A 148 27.34 11.08 -2.20
C ASP A 148 28.68 10.33 -2.04
N THR A 149 28.77 9.34 -1.13
CA THR A 149 29.96 8.51 -0.92
C THR A 149 29.72 7.02 -1.18
N PRO A 150 30.77 6.23 -1.47
CA PRO A 150 30.67 4.77 -1.59
C PRO A 150 30.07 4.09 -0.36
N GLU A 151 30.44 4.52 0.86
CA GLU A 151 29.89 3.94 2.09
C GLU A 151 28.38 4.18 2.22
N LYS A 152 27.90 5.38 1.86
CA LYS A 152 26.46 5.69 1.87
C LYS A 152 25.72 4.92 0.77
N GLN A 153 26.33 4.74 -0.40
CA GLN A 153 25.76 3.92 -1.46
C GLN A 153 25.63 2.45 -1.05
N GLN A 154 26.61 1.91 -0.32
CA GLN A 154 26.52 0.57 0.26
C GLN A 154 25.39 0.47 1.29
N ALA A 155 25.27 1.43 2.20
CA ALA A 155 24.17 1.46 3.18
C ALA A 155 22.79 1.50 2.51
N VAL A 156 22.65 2.28 1.43
CA VAL A 156 21.42 2.34 0.61
C VAL A 156 21.14 0.98 -0.05
N ALA A 157 22.16 0.29 -0.56
CA ALA A 157 22.00 -1.04 -1.15
C ALA A 157 21.59 -2.10 -0.10
N GLU A 158 22.17 -2.07 1.11
CA GLU A 158 21.79 -2.96 2.22
C GLU A 158 20.35 -2.71 2.69
N LYS A 159 19.94 -1.44 2.76
CA LYS A 159 18.55 -1.07 3.04
C LYS A 159 17.60 -1.51 1.93
N GLN A 160 18.00 -1.40 0.67
CA GLN A 160 17.21 -1.92 -0.44
C GLN A 160 16.98 -3.43 -0.28
N GLN A 161 18.03 -4.20 0.05
CA GLN A 161 17.89 -5.63 0.30
C GLN A 161 16.97 -5.93 1.49
N THR A 162 17.05 -5.12 2.55
CA THR A 162 16.15 -5.21 3.71
C THR A 162 14.70 -4.95 3.31
N LEU A 163 14.45 -3.94 2.48
CA LEU A 163 13.11 -3.65 1.96
C LEU A 163 12.54 -4.80 1.13
N LEU A 164 13.35 -5.44 0.28
CA LEU A 164 12.93 -6.60 -0.49
C LEU A 164 12.54 -7.77 0.41
N THR A 165 13.33 -8.04 1.45
CA THR A 165 13.01 -9.08 2.45
C THR A 165 11.70 -8.78 3.17
N LYS A 166 11.54 -7.56 3.68
CA LYS A 166 10.33 -7.15 4.39
C LYS A 166 9.08 -7.15 3.50
N ALA A 167 9.23 -6.78 2.22
CA ALA A 167 8.15 -6.87 1.24
C ALA A 167 7.69 -8.33 1.02
N ALA A 168 8.63 -9.27 0.92
CA ALA A 168 8.31 -10.69 0.79
C ALA A 168 7.63 -11.25 2.05
N GLU A 169 8.09 -10.88 3.25
CA GLU A 169 7.47 -11.25 4.52
C GLU A 169 6.05 -10.67 4.64
N LEU A 170 5.88 -9.40 4.28
CA LEU A 170 4.58 -8.73 4.29
C LEU A 170 3.58 -9.43 3.35
N GLN A 171 4.02 -9.79 2.14
CA GLN A 171 3.21 -10.55 1.19
C GLN A 171 2.80 -11.92 1.75
N LYS A 172 3.72 -12.61 2.43
CA LYS A 172 3.44 -13.88 3.07
C LYS A 172 2.36 -13.75 4.15
N VAL A 173 2.52 -12.79 5.07
CA VAL A 173 1.54 -12.56 6.15
C VAL A 173 0.18 -12.16 5.58
N GLN A 174 0.16 -11.36 4.51
CA GLN A 174 -1.08 -11.00 3.82
C GLN A 174 -1.80 -12.24 3.27
N ASN A 175 -1.07 -13.15 2.61
CA ASN A 175 -1.63 -14.38 2.05
C ASN A 175 -2.17 -15.30 3.16
N GLU A 176 -1.47 -15.40 4.29
CA GLU A 176 -1.90 -16.18 5.45
C GLU A 176 -3.21 -15.63 6.05
N LEU A 177 -3.33 -14.31 6.19
CA LEU A 177 -4.57 -13.66 6.64
C LEU A 177 -5.71 -13.84 5.62
N GLN A 178 -5.44 -13.71 4.33
CA GLN A 178 -6.44 -13.97 3.29
C GLN A 178 -6.93 -15.41 3.33
N ALA A 179 -6.04 -16.39 3.53
CA ALA A 179 -6.40 -17.79 3.69
C ALA A 179 -7.22 -18.02 4.98
N ARG A 180 -6.84 -17.37 6.08
CA ARG A 180 -7.57 -17.45 7.36
C ARG A 180 -9.02 -16.97 7.23
N PHE A 181 -9.25 -15.89 6.48
CA PHE A 181 -10.58 -15.29 6.29
C PHE A 181 -11.29 -15.77 5.01
N ALA A 182 -10.71 -16.72 4.28
CA ALA A 182 -11.39 -17.35 3.16
C ALA A 182 -12.64 -18.08 3.69
N PRO A 183 -13.77 -18.03 2.96
CA PRO A 183 -14.96 -18.76 3.36
C PRO A 183 -14.62 -20.24 3.48
N LYS A 184 -14.83 -20.83 4.66
CA LYS A 184 -14.69 -22.28 4.83
C LYS A 184 -15.70 -22.94 3.90
N GLN A 185 -15.20 -23.63 2.89
CA GLN A 185 -16.01 -24.48 2.04
C GLN A 185 -16.65 -25.53 2.95
N GLU A 186 -17.96 -25.42 3.19
CA GLU A 186 -18.70 -26.45 3.91
C GLU A 186 -18.48 -27.77 3.17
N ALA A 187 -17.98 -28.78 3.88
CA ALA A 187 -17.86 -30.12 3.34
C ALA A 187 -19.24 -30.52 2.79
N PRO A 188 -19.32 -31.09 1.57
CA PRO A 188 -20.61 -31.50 1.02
C PRO A 188 -21.26 -32.46 2.01
N ALA A 189 -22.46 -32.10 2.47
CA ALA A 189 -23.26 -32.95 3.33
C ALA A 189 -23.40 -34.32 2.66
N ALA A 190 -22.79 -35.35 3.26
CA ALA A 190 -22.94 -36.72 2.82
C ALA A 190 -24.44 -37.07 2.91
N LYS A 191 -25.04 -37.37 1.76
CA LYS A 191 -26.38 -37.96 1.65
C LYS A 191 -26.29 -39.47 1.81
#